data_AF-A0A381NCK8-F1
#
_entry.id   AF-A0A381NCK8-F1
#
_cell.length_a   1.000
_cell.length_b   1.000
_cell.length_c   1.000
_cell.angle_alpha   90.00
_cell.angle_beta   90.00
_cell.angle_gamma   90.00
#
_symmetry.space_group_name_H-M   'P 1'
#
loop_
_entity.id
_entity.type
_entity.pdbx_description
1 polymer ?
#
loop_
_entity_poly.entity_id
_entity_poly.type
_entity_poly.pdbx_seq_one_letter_code
_entity_poly.pdbx_strand_id
1 'polypeptide(L)'
;SSELIPAATVIVLRDAPDGIETLMLHKNSKIAFGGMWVFPGGRIDAADTVVGGDGKPDDLATAAVAAVREAAEEASVSVDPDGMVWFARWVPPPVMPKRFATFFFAARLEADAGSIAIDDGEITDHEWMRPADAMSRRDGGEIELAPPTWMTLNRLAGYADVSAALADLESTDPTFYETHMAWTENGPVAMWEGDGGYESNDPTRPGPRHRLTMVEDHYFFEDDRACGNNPT
;
A
#
# COMPACT_ATOMS: atom_id res chain seq x y z
N SER A 1 -1.01 -19.64 -13.67
CA SER A 1 -0.90 -18.41 -12.88
C SER A 1 0.54 -17.96 -12.94
N SER A 2 0.83 -16.66 -13.11
CA SER A 2 2.19 -16.14 -13.01
C SER A 2 2.69 -16.27 -11.56
N GLU A 3 4.00 -16.54 -11.43
CA GLU A 3 4.68 -16.69 -10.14
C GLU A 3 4.60 -15.40 -9.32
N LEU A 4 4.42 -15.53 -8.00
CA LEU A 4 4.42 -14.39 -7.09
C LEU A 4 5.85 -13.95 -6.81
N ILE A 5 6.13 -12.68 -7.04
CA ILE A 5 7.40 -12.04 -6.75
C ILE A 5 7.28 -11.41 -5.35
N PRO A 6 8.06 -11.84 -4.35
CA PRO A 6 8.02 -11.23 -3.03
C PRO A 6 8.54 -9.78 -3.11
N ALA A 7 7.84 -8.86 -2.44
CA ALA A 7 8.16 -7.45 -2.42
C ALA A 7 7.82 -6.84 -1.06
N ALA A 8 8.38 -5.67 -0.76
CA ALA A 8 8.07 -4.93 0.44
C ALA A 8 8.05 -3.42 0.16
N THR A 9 7.23 -2.70 0.91
CA THR A 9 7.13 -1.24 0.83
C THR A 9 6.94 -0.67 2.22
N VAL A 10 7.43 0.55 2.44
CA VAL A 10 7.27 1.28 3.70
C VAL A 10 6.63 2.64 3.45
N ILE A 11 5.59 2.91 4.23
CA ILE A 11 4.90 4.18 4.30
C ILE A 11 5.58 4.99 5.40
N VAL A 12 6.43 5.93 4.99
CA VAL A 12 7.14 6.81 5.94
C VAL A 12 6.26 8.02 6.25
N LEU A 13 5.93 8.19 7.52
CA LEU A 13 4.96 9.17 8.01
C LEU A 13 5.63 10.25 8.85
N ARG A 14 5.17 11.50 8.72
CA ARG A 14 5.55 12.60 9.61
C ARG A 14 4.34 13.44 10.03
N ASP A 15 4.44 14.04 11.21
CA ASP A 15 3.46 15.02 11.69
C ASP A 15 3.66 16.36 10.95
N ALA A 16 2.57 16.98 10.52
CA ALA A 16 2.53 18.28 9.88
C ALA A 16 1.41 19.16 10.50
N PRO A 17 1.39 20.48 10.27
CA PRO A 17 0.38 21.36 10.87
C PRO A 17 -1.08 20.98 10.60
N ASP A 18 -1.35 20.39 9.43
CA ASP A 18 -2.71 20.05 8.96
C ASP A 18 -2.97 18.52 8.94
N GLY A 19 -2.26 17.76 9.78
CA GLY A 19 -2.40 16.31 9.92
C GLY A 19 -1.10 15.56 9.62
N ILE A 20 -1.21 14.32 9.16
CA ILE A 20 -0.04 13.53 8.74
C ILE A 20 0.28 13.73 7.26
N GLU A 21 1.57 13.62 6.94
CA GLU A 21 2.07 13.51 5.57
C GLU A 21 2.80 12.19 5.39
N THR A 22 2.76 11.66 4.17
CA THR A 22 3.54 10.50 3.75
C THR A 22 4.48 10.87 2.62
N LEU A 23 5.66 10.27 2.61
CA LEU A 23 6.57 10.38 1.47
C LEU A 23 5.99 9.59 0.29
N MET A 24 5.83 10.27 -0.83
CA MET A 24 5.41 9.71 -2.12
C MET A 24 6.53 9.92 -3.14
N LEU A 25 6.79 8.90 -3.94
CA LEU A 25 7.79 8.90 -5.01
C LEU A 25 7.10 8.79 -6.36
N HIS A 26 7.55 9.56 -7.35
CA HIS A 26 7.04 9.48 -8.72
C HIS A 26 7.91 8.55 -9.55
N LYS A 27 7.34 7.43 -10.00
CA LYS A 27 8.05 6.46 -10.83
C LYS A 27 8.16 6.95 -12.27
N ASN A 28 9.33 6.74 -12.87
CA ASN A 28 9.55 6.96 -14.30
C ASN A 28 8.49 6.23 -15.15
N SER A 29 8.03 6.80 -16.26
CA SER A 29 7.00 6.19 -17.12
C SER A 29 7.39 4.85 -17.78
N LYS A 30 8.68 4.49 -17.80
CA LYS A 30 9.20 3.31 -18.53
C LYS A 30 9.24 2.00 -17.72
N ILE A 31 8.82 2.02 -16.47
CA ILE A 31 8.88 0.88 -15.54
C ILE A 31 7.48 0.37 -15.17
N ALA A 32 7.41 -0.76 -14.45
CA ALA A 32 6.14 -1.21 -13.88
C ALA A 32 5.61 -0.13 -12.92
N PHE A 33 4.31 0.15 -12.98
CA PHE A 33 3.69 1.33 -12.36
C PHE A 33 4.21 2.69 -12.87
N GLY A 34 4.76 2.74 -14.08
CA GLY A 34 5.38 3.95 -14.60
C GLY A 34 4.41 5.14 -14.69
N GLY A 35 4.86 6.30 -14.23
CA GLY A 35 4.08 7.52 -14.15
C GLY A 35 3.16 7.62 -12.92
N MET A 36 3.05 6.57 -12.10
CA MET A 36 2.29 6.62 -10.84
C MET A 36 3.12 7.16 -9.68
N TRP A 37 2.40 7.69 -8.70
CA TRP A 37 2.95 7.98 -7.39
C TRP A 37 2.80 6.76 -6.48
N VAL A 38 3.89 6.40 -5.81
CA VAL A 38 4.03 5.19 -4.98
C VAL A 38 4.72 5.51 -3.67
N PHE A 39 4.70 4.56 -2.73
CA PHE A 39 5.58 4.58 -1.56
C PHE A 39 6.94 3.95 -1.92
N PRO A 40 8.02 4.27 -1.18
CA PRO A 40 9.29 3.58 -1.32
C PRO A 40 9.14 2.06 -1.17
N GLY A 41 9.73 1.29 -2.07
CA GLY A 41 9.62 -0.16 -2.02
C GLY A 41 9.88 -0.88 -3.32
N GLY A 42 10.22 -2.16 -3.19
CA GLY A 42 10.67 -2.96 -4.30
C GLY A 42 10.69 -4.44 -3.99
N ARG A 43 11.50 -5.17 -4.77
CA ARG A 43 11.58 -6.62 -4.68
C ARG A 43 12.37 -7.02 -3.43
N ILE A 44 11.96 -8.11 -2.79
CA ILE A 44 12.80 -8.77 -1.78
C ILE A 44 13.90 -9.54 -2.51
N ASP A 45 15.15 -9.17 -2.24
CA ASP A 45 16.33 -9.81 -2.78
C ASP A 45 16.91 -10.85 -1.82
N ALA A 46 17.72 -11.77 -2.33
CA ALA A 46 18.33 -12.82 -1.52
C ALA A 46 19.21 -12.25 -0.38
N ALA A 47 19.78 -11.05 -0.55
CA ALA A 47 20.58 -10.36 0.44
C ALA A 47 19.76 -9.87 1.65
N ASP A 48 18.44 -9.73 1.50
CA ASP A 48 17.54 -9.27 2.57
C ASP A 48 17.19 -10.39 3.56
N THR A 49 17.59 -11.64 3.28
CA THR A 49 17.16 -12.83 4.03
C THR A 49 17.55 -12.75 5.51
N VAL A 50 16.54 -12.81 6.37
CA VAL A 50 16.70 -12.94 7.83
C VAL A 50 16.34 -14.37 8.25
N VAL A 51 17.14 -14.93 9.15
CA VAL A 51 16.90 -16.24 9.78
C VAL A 51 16.53 -16.01 11.24
N GLY A 52 15.36 -16.50 11.64
CA GLY A 52 14.85 -16.37 13.00
C GLY A 52 15.65 -17.18 14.01
N GLY A 53 15.36 -16.96 15.30
CA GLY A 53 16.04 -17.66 16.41
C GLY A 53 15.84 -19.18 16.42
N ASP A 54 14.86 -19.69 15.66
CA ASP A 54 14.61 -21.13 15.47
C ASP A 54 15.37 -21.73 14.28
N GLY A 55 16.21 -20.94 13.60
CA GLY A 55 17.01 -21.35 12.47
C GLY A 55 16.26 -21.45 11.14
N LYS A 56 14.99 -21.00 11.07
CA LYS A 56 14.22 -20.94 9.83
C LYS A 56 14.21 -19.54 9.23
N PRO A 57 13.98 -19.39 7.91
CA PRO A 57 13.72 -18.09 7.30
C PRO A 57 12.57 -17.38 8.01
N ASP A 58 12.77 -16.10 8.30
CA ASP A 58 11.75 -15.20 8.82
C ASP A 58 11.29 -14.28 7.69
N ASP A 59 10.17 -14.64 7.06
CA ASP A 59 9.65 -13.91 5.89
C ASP A 59 9.30 -12.46 6.23
N LEU A 60 8.81 -12.19 7.44
CA LEU A 60 8.39 -10.85 7.84
C LEU A 60 9.61 -9.97 8.12
N ALA A 61 10.59 -10.48 8.87
CA ALA A 61 11.84 -9.76 9.10
C ALA A 61 12.64 -9.56 7.80
N THR A 62 12.60 -10.53 6.89
CA THR A 62 13.18 -10.41 5.55
C THR A 62 12.50 -9.29 4.75
N ALA A 63 11.17 -9.22 4.76
CA ALA A 63 10.43 -8.15 4.11
C ALA A 63 10.70 -6.78 4.74
N ALA A 64 10.87 -6.72 6.06
CA ALA A 64 11.24 -5.49 6.76
C ALA A 64 12.62 -4.99 6.31
N VAL A 65 13.63 -5.85 6.23
CA VAL A 65 14.98 -5.48 5.72
C VAL A 65 14.91 -4.95 4.29
N ALA A 66 14.14 -5.61 3.42
CA ALA A 66 13.94 -5.14 2.05
C ALA A 66 13.29 -3.74 2.01
N ALA A 67 12.24 -3.50 2.80
CA ALA A 67 11.58 -2.20 2.84
C ALA A 67 12.51 -1.07 3.30
N VAL A 68 13.36 -1.33 4.31
CA VAL A 68 14.38 -0.39 4.80
C VAL A 68 15.43 -0.11 3.72
N ARG A 69 15.92 -1.16 3.04
CA ARG A 69 16.89 -1.01 1.94
C ARG A 69 16.32 -0.14 0.82
N GLU A 70 15.12 -0.46 0.35
CA GLU A 70 14.46 0.27 -0.75
C GLU A 70 14.22 1.75 -0.38
N ALA A 71 13.79 2.04 0.85
CA ALA A 71 13.64 3.43 1.31
C ALA A 71 14.97 4.21 1.32
N ALA A 72 16.06 3.54 1.67
CA ALA A 72 17.40 4.14 1.64
C ALA A 72 17.90 4.33 0.19
N GLU A 73 17.68 3.36 -0.69
CA GLU A 73 18.13 3.39 -2.09
C GLU A 73 17.34 4.39 -2.94
N GLU A 74 16.00 4.40 -2.82
CA GLU A 74 15.12 5.22 -3.66
C GLU A 74 14.99 6.68 -3.17
N ALA A 75 15.19 6.94 -1.88
CA ALA A 75 14.88 8.24 -1.28
C ALA A 75 15.88 8.73 -0.22
N SER A 76 16.96 7.99 0.06
CA SER A 76 17.90 8.29 1.15
C SER A 76 17.24 8.41 2.53
N VAL A 77 16.14 7.68 2.75
CA VAL A 77 15.40 7.69 4.02
C VAL A 77 15.88 6.58 4.92
N SER A 78 16.23 6.93 6.16
CA SER A 78 16.49 5.96 7.21
C SER A 78 15.19 5.58 7.91
N VAL A 79 14.99 4.27 8.09
CA VAL A 79 13.84 3.69 8.79
C VAL A 79 14.37 2.68 9.80
N ASP A 80 13.96 2.79 11.06
CA ASP A 80 14.23 1.77 12.07
C ASP A 80 13.33 0.55 11.81
N PRO A 81 13.89 -0.64 11.49
CA PRO A 81 13.08 -1.83 11.25
C PRO A 81 12.24 -2.24 12.48
N ASP A 82 12.72 -1.99 13.71
CA ASP A 82 12.00 -2.33 14.94
C ASP A 82 10.84 -1.37 15.21
N GLY A 83 10.85 -0.18 14.59
CA GLY A 83 9.79 0.83 14.66
C GLY A 83 8.71 0.69 13.59
N MET A 84 8.81 -0.31 12.71
CA MET A 84 7.84 -0.52 11.63
C MET A 84 6.64 -1.36 12.07
N VAL A 85 5.45 -0.93 11.63
CA VAL A 85 4.21 -1.68 11.81
C VAL A 85 3.84 -2.36 10.49
N TRP A 86 3.86 -3.69 10.45
CA TRP A 86 3.28 -4.45 9.34
C TRP A 86 1.76 -4.46 9.44
N PHE A 87 1.05 -3.97 8.43
CA PHE A 87 -0.41 -3.84 8.49
C PHE A 87 -1.15 -4.44 7.29
N ALA A 88 -0.46 -4.77 6.20
CA ALA A 88 -1.09 -5.41 5.05
C ALA A 88 -0.14 -6.26 4.20
N ARG A 89 -0.72 -7.20 3.45
CA ARG A 89 -0.06 -7.92 2.36
C ARG A 89 -0.93 -7.93 1.12
N TRP A 90 -0.41 -7.43 0.01
CA TRP A 90 -1.14 -7.27 -1.24
C TRP A 90 -0.70 -8.27 -2.30
N VAL A 91 -1.66 -8.94 -2.93
CA VAL A 91 -1.43 -9.87 -4.03
C VAL A 91 -2.31 -9.47 -5.23
N PRO A 92 -1.69 -9.05 -6.36
CA PRO A 92 -2.42 -8.71 -7.57
C PRO A 92 -3.14 -9.90 -8.20
N PRO A 93 -4.13 -9.64 -9.09
CA PRO A 93 -4.89 -10.69 -9.75
C PRO A 93 -4.00 -11.67 -10.54
N PRO A 94 -4.41 -12.95 -10.70
CA PRO A 94 -3.65 -13.97 -11.43
C PRO A 94 -3.31 -13.65 -12.89
N VAL A 95 -4.07 -12.74 -13.51
CA VAL A 95 -3.92 -12.35 -14.92
C VAL A 95 -2.77 -11.37 -15.17
N MET A 96 -2.19 -10.79 -14.11
CA MET A 96 -1.12 -9.80 -14.26
C MET A 96 0.20 -10.47 -14.71
N PRO A 97 0.93 -9.89 -15.69
CA PRO A 97 2.20 -10.45 -16.16
C PRO A 97 3.28 -10.57 -15.08
N LYS A 98 3.35 -9.57 -14.19
CA LYS A 98 4.18 -9.56 -12.98
C LYS A 98 3.27 -9.38 -11.77
N ARG A 99 3.42 -10.24 -10.76
CA ARG A 99 2.57 -10.24 -9.56
C ARG A 99 3.45 -10.08 -8.33
N PHE A 100 3.59 -8.86 -7.87
CA PHE A 100 4.32 -8.58 -6.63
C PHE A 100 3.43 -8.87 -5.42
N ALA A 101 3.81 -9.86 -4.62
CA ALA A 101 3.17 -10.13 -3.34
C ALA A 101 3.85 -9.27 -2.28
N THR A 102 3.28 -8.09 -2.03
CA THR A 102 3.97 -7.00 -1.35
C THR A 102 3.54 -6.90 0.11
N PHE A 103 4.50 -6.93 1.03
CA PHE A 103 4.31 -6.57 2.44
C PHE A 103 4.29 -5.05 2.59
N PHE A 104 3.32 -4.52 3.32
CA PHE A 104 3.17 -3.08 3.56
C PHE A 104 3.44 -2.77 5.03
N PHE A 105 4.45 -1.94 5.25
CA PHE A 105 4.85 -1.44 6.57
C PHE A 105 4.54 0.05 6.68
N ALA A 106 4.26 0.54 7.88
CA ALA A 106 4.22 1.96 8.18
C ALA A 106 5.27 2.28 9.25
N ALA A 107 5.92 3.43 9.13
CA ALA A 107 6.95 3.88 10.06
C ALA A 107 6.89 5.38 10.26
N ARG A 108 7.30 5.85 11.44
CA ARG A 108 7.55 7.28 11.66
C ARG A 108 8.89 7.66 11.00
N LEU A 109 8.94 8.84 10.39
CA LEU A 109 10.19 9.44 9.92
C LEU A 109 11.11 9.68 11.12
N GLU A 110 12.34 9.15 11.04
CA GLU A 110 13.36 9.38 12.07
C GLU A 110 13.73 10.87 12.16
N ALA A 111 14.01 11.34 13.39
CA ALA A 111 14.24 12.77 13.64
C ALA A 111 15.51 13.32 12.97
N ASP A 112 16.46 12.45 12.62
CA ASP A 112 17.69 12.76 11.90
C ASP A 112 17.68 12.26 10.45
N ALA A 113 16.51 11.83 9.93
CA ALA A 113 16.34 11.55 8.52
C ALA A 113 16.69 12.83 7.74
N GLY A 114 17.77 12.78 6.98
CA GLY A 114 18.28 13.92 6.23
C GLY A 114 17.31 14.42 5.16
N SER A 115 17.81 15.24 4.23
CA SER A 115 17.01 15.60 3.05
C SER A 115 16.77 14.38 2.17
N ILE A 116 15.55 14.25 1.65
CA ILE A 116 15.22 13.26 0.63
C ILE A 116 16.13 13.46 -0.59
N ALA A 117 16.70 12.38 -1.09
CA ALA A 117 17.48 12.36 -2.32
C ALA A 117 17.14 11.10 -3.11
N ILE A 118 16.67 11.31 -4.34
CA ILE A 118 16.22 10.25 -5.25
C ILE A 118 17.34 9.82 -6.20
N ASP A 119 17.18 8.65 -6.83
CA ASP A 119 18.18 8.06 -7.72
C ASP A 119 18.22 8.64 -9.15
N ASP A 120 17.29 9.55 -9.49
CA ASP A 120 17.07 10.17 -10.81
C ASP A 120 16.89 9.16 -11.97
N GLY A 121 16.74 7.88 -11.66
CA GLY A 121 16.66 6.78 -12.61
C GLY A 121 15.28 6.15 -12.59
N GLU A 122 15.01 5.38 -11.54
CA GLU A 122 13.71 4.76 -11.31
C GLU A 122 12.69 5.80 -10.82
N ILE A 123 13.15 6.71 -9.96
CA ILE A 123 12.36 7.76 -9.35
C ILE A 123 12.72 9.11 -10.00
N THR A 124 11.70 9.84 -10.44
CA THR A 124 11.88 11.12 -11.15
C THR A 124 11.44 12.33 -10.34
N ASP A 125 10.66 12.11 -9.28
CA ASP A 125 10.22 13.17 -8.36
C ASP A 125 9.87 12.59 -7.00
N HIS A 126 9.78 13.43 -5.97
CA HIS A 126 9.32 13.05 -4.65
C HIS A 126 8.55 14.19 -3.97
N GLU A 127 7.58 13.85 -3.13
CA GLU A 127 6.83 14.84 -2.37
C GLU A 127 6.33 14.25 -1.05
N TRP A 128 6.31 15.10 -0.02
CA TRP A 128 5.54 14.82 1.18
C TRP A 128 4.11 15.26 0.95
N MET A 129 3.19 14.30 0.86
CA MET A 129 1.78 14.58 0.59
C MET A 129 0.91 14.24 1.78
N ARG A 130 -0.06 15.12 2.09
CA ARG A 130 -1.18 14.73 2.95
C ARG A 130 -2.01 13.68 2.20
N PRO A 131 -2.48 12.61 2.87
CA PRO A 131 -3.24 11.56 2.18
C PRO A 131 -4.47 12.07 1.41
N ALA A 132 -5.22 13.02 2.01
CA ALA A 132 -6.38 13.63 1.37
C ALA A 132 -6.02 14.46 0.12
N ASP A 133 -4.86 15.12 0.11
CA ASP A 133 -4.42 15.94 -1.01
C ASP A 133 -3.97 15.05 -2.18
N ALA A 134 -3.26 13.94 -1.90
CA ALA A 134 -2.90 12.95 -2.91
C ALA A 134 -4.14 12.33 -3.59
N MET A 135 -5.17 11.96 -2.80
CA MET A 135 -6.43 11.46 -3.35
C MET A 135 -7.14 12.52 -4.20
N SER A 136 -7.18 13.78 -3.74
CA SER A 136 -7.80 14.89 -4.48
C SER A 136 -7.09 15.18 -5.81
N ARG A 137 -5.75 15.15 -5.84
CA ARG A 137 -4.97 15.30 -7.07
C ARG A 137 -5.24 14.18 -8.06
N ARG A 138 -5.43 12.95 -7.57
CA ARG A 138 -5.81 11.81 -8.41
C ARG A 138 -7.22 11.97 -8.99
N ASP A 139 -8.18 12.40 -8.18
CA ASP A 139 -9.55 12.68 -8.64
C ASP A 139 -9.59 13.86 -9.65
N GLY A 140 -8.66 14.81 -9.53
CA GLY A 140 -8.41 15.88 -10.51
C GLY A 140 -7.64 15.44 -11.77
N GLY A 141 -7.16 14.19 -11.85
CA GLY A 141 -6.36 13.69 -12.97
C GLY A 141 -4.92 14.21 -13.02
N GLU A 142 -4.41 14.79 -11.93
CA GLU A 142 -3.04 15.32 -11.84
C GLU A 142 -2.02 14.20 -11.57
N ILE A 143 -2.42 13.16 -10.82
CA ILE A 143 -1.58 12.02 -10.49
C ILE A 143 -2.34 10.70 -10.64
N GLU A 144 -1.61 9.61 -10.86
CA GLU A 144 -2.17 8.26 -10.92
C GLU A 144 -1.81 7.48 -9.65
N LEU A 145 -2.79 6.78 -9.08
CA LEU A 145 -2.64 5.96 -7.87
C LEU A 145 -3.17 4.55 -8.10
N ALA A 146 -2.33 3.55 -7.83
CA ALA A 146 -2.75 2.16 -7.81
C ALA A 146 -3.68 1.86 -6.61
N PRO A 147 -4.55 0.83 -6.67
CA PRO A 147 -5.48 0.49 -5.58
C PRO A 147 -4.82 0.32 -4.20
N PRO A 148 -3.67 -0.37 -4.04
CA PRO A 148 -3.02 -0.50 -2.74
C PRO A 148 -2.58 0.85 -2.17
N THR A 149 -2.07 1.74 -3.02
CA THR A 149 -1.66 3.10 -2.64
C THR A 149 -2.85 3.91 -2.19
N TRP A 150 -3.91 3.96 -3.02
CA TRP A 150 -5.12 4.73 -2.69
C TRP A 150 -5.78 4.22 -1.41
N MET A 151 -5.92 2.90 -1.23
CA MET A 151 -6.53 2.35 0.00
C MET A 151 -5.73 2.66 1.26
N THR A 152 -4.40 2.65 1.14
CA THR A 152 -3.52 3.05 2.24
C THR A 152 -3.69 4.54 2.57
N LEU A 153 -3.73 5.41 1.56
CA LEU A 153 -3.99 6.84 1.75
C LEU A 153 -5.39 7.10 2.35
N ASN A 154 -6.42 6.40 1.88
CA ASN A 154 -7.78 6.51 2.39
C ASN A 154 -7.86 6.11 3.88
N ARG A 155 -7.17 5.04 4.29
CA ARG A 155 -7.08 4.65 5.70
C ARG A 155 -6.36 5.72 6.53
N LEU A 156 -5.29 6.28 6.01
CA LEU A 156 -4.45 7.26 6.71
C LEU A 156 -5.09 8.66 6.81
N ALA A 157 -5.96 9.02 5.86
CA ALA A 157 -6.59 10.34 5.79
C ALA A 157 -7.41 10.73 7.03
N GLY A 158 -7.82 9.76 7.86
CA GLY A 158 -8.58 9.98 9.08
C GLY A 158 -7.75 10.40 10.30
N TYR A 159 -6.42 10.35 10.25
CA TYR A 159 -5.56 10.58 11.41
C TYR A 159 -5.00 12.00 11.46
N ALA A 160 -5.02 12.57 12.67
CA ALA A 160 -4.45 13.89 12.95
C ALA A 160 -2.94 13.86 13.22
N ASP A 161 -2.43 12.72 13.67
CA ASP A 161 -1.01 12.55 14.02
C ASP A 161 -0.54 11.11 13.76
N VAL A 162 0.78 10.96 13.60
CA VAL A 162 1.44 9.69 13.23
C VAL A 162 1.32 8.67 14.36
N SER A 163 1.33 9.11 15.62
CA SER A 163 1.22 8.20 16.75
C SER A 163 -0.14 7.51 16.80
N ALA A 164 -1.22 8.24 16.56
CA ALA A 164 -2.56 7.67 16.45
C ALA A 164 -2.68 6.69 15.26
N ALA A 165 -2.12 7.06 14.10
CA ALA A 165 -2.13 6.21 12.91
C ALA A 165 -1.40 4.87 13.14
N LEU A 166 -0.17 4.92 13.68
CA LEU A 166 0.62 3.73 13.94
C LEU A 166 -0.01 2.84 15.02
N ALA A 167 -0.55 3.44 16.08
CA ALA A 167 -1.23 2.69 17.15
C ALA A 167 -2.48 1.94 16.62
N ASP A 168 -3.27 2.57 15.74
CA ASP A 168 -4.40 1.89 15.10
C ASP A 168 -3.94 0.71 14.23
N LEU A 169 -2.93 0.95 13.38
CA LEU A 169 -2.37 -0.08 12.50
C LEU A 169 -1.83 -1.27 13.30
N GLU A 170 -1.14 -1.03 14.41
CA GLU A 170 -0.58 -2.07 15.29
C GLU A 170 -1.67 -2.83 16.05
N SER A 171 -2.75 -2.15 16.43
CA SER A 171 -3.86 -2.75 17.17
C SER A 171 -4.81 -3.61 16.31
N THR A 172 -4.62 -3.60 14.99
CA THR A 172 -5.44 -4.34 14.02
C THR A 172 -4.65 -5.50 13.44
N ASP A 173 -5.27 -6.66 13.26
CA ASP A 173 -4.64 -7.76 12.52
C ASP A 173 -4.27 -7.32 11.08
N PRO A 174 -3.07 -7.65 10.59
CA PRO A 174 -2.67 -7.30 9.23
C PRO A 174 -3.64 -7.84 8.19
N THR A 175 -4.06 -6.99 7.25
CA THR A 175 -5.04 -7.39 6.22
C THR A 175 -4.36 -8.01 5.01
N PHE A 176 -4.87 -9.17 4.56
CA PHE A 176 -4.40 -9.84 3.35
C PHE A 176 -5.35 -9.53 2.20
N TYR A 177 -4.84 -8.88 1.15
CA TYR A 177 -5.59 -8.48 -0.02
C TYR A 177 -5.20 -9.34 -1.22
N GLU A 178 -5.93 -10.42 -1.46
CA GLU A 178 -5.88 -11.13 -2.75
C GLU A 178 -6.90 -10.52 -3.70
N THR A 179 -6.42 -9.83 -4.73
CA THR A 179 -7.29 -8.98 -5.54
C THR A 179 -7.97 -9.76 -6.65
N HIS A 180 -9.30 -9.73 -6.67
CA HIS A 180 -10.11 -10.14 -7.81
C HIS A 180 -10.58 -8.90 -8.57
N MET A 181 -10.35 -8.88 -9.89
CA MET A 181 -10.74 -7.76 -10.74
C MET A 181 -11.95 -8.11 -11.59
N ALA A 182 -12.94 -7.24 -11.57
CA ALA A 182 -14.07 -7.26 -12.47
C ALA A 182 -14.32 -5.88 -13.08
N TRP A 183 -15.27 -5.81 -14.02
CA TRP A 183 -15.62 -4.58 -14.72
C TRP A 183 -17.13 -4.36 -14.66
N THR A 184 -17.52 -3.12 -14.46
CA THR A 184 -18.90 -2.63 -14.58
C THR A 184 -18.98 -1.61 -15.71
N GLU A 185 -20.19 -1.10 -15.98
CA GLU A 185 -20.38 0.02 -16.91
C GLU A 185 -19.68 1.31 -16.46
N ASN A 186 -19.47 1.48 -15.15
CA ASN A 186 -18.88 2.68 -14.56
C ASN A 186 -17.35 2.60 -14.41
N GLY A 187 -16.76 1.41 -14.59
CA GLY A 187 -15.32 1.21 -14.46
C GLY A 187 -14.92 -0.11 -13.81
N PRO A 188 -13.60 -0.32 -13.65
CA PRO A 188 -13.06 -1.48 -12.95
C PRO A 188 -13.44 -1.52 -11.47
N VAL A 189 -13.58 -2.73 -10.93
CA VAL A 189 -13.88 -2.98 -9.51
C VAL A 189 -12.88 -4.00 -8.99
N ALA A 190 -12.11 -3.62 -7.97
CA ALA A 190 -11.28 -4.52 -7.20
C ALA A 190 -12.11 -5.07 -6.03
N MET A 191 -12.15 -6.39 -5.86
CA MET A 191 -12.87 -7.08 -4.79
C MET A 191 -11.91 -7.95 -4.01
N TRP A 192 -12.17 -8.10 -2.71
CA TRP A 192 -11.38 -8.92 -1.79
C TRP A 192 -12.27 -9.85 -0.96
N GLU A 193 -11.65 -10.75 -0.21
CA GLU A 193 -12.35 -11.73 0.62
C GLU A 193 -13.39 -11.07 1.53
N GLY A 194 -14.56 -11.70 1.64
CA GLY A 194 -15.75 -11.19 2.33
C GLY A 194 -16.72 -10.44 1.42
N ASP A 195 -16.32 -10.06 0.22
CA ASP A 195 -17.21 -9.48 -0.77
C ASP A 195 -18.12 -10.54 -1.44
N GLY A 196 -19.42 -10.27 -1.56
CA GLY A 196 -20.40 -11.20 -2.14
C GLY A 196 -20.17 -11.54 -3.63
N GLY A 197 -19.40 -10.72 -4.34
CA GLY A 197 -19.00 -10.94 -5.74
C GLY A 197 -17.63 -11.60 -5.91
N TYR A 198 -16.87 -11.79 -4.83
CA TYR A 198 -15.47 -12.21 -4.85
C TYR A 198 -15.27 -13.56 -5.56
N GLU A 199 -15.95 -14.62 -5.11
CA GLU A 199 -15.77 -15.99 -5.62
C GLU A 199 -16.15 -16.14 -7.10
N SER A 200 -17.14 -15.38 -7.57
CA SER A 200 -17.63 -15.46 -8.94
C SER A 200 -17.04 -14.41 -9.89
N ASN A 201 -16.19 -13.50 -9.40
CA ASN A 201 -15.71 -12.32 -10.13
C ASN A 201 -16.87 -11.50 -10.73
N ASP A 202 -17.99 -11.38 -10.00
CA ASP A 202 -19.19 -10.68 -10.45
C ASP A 202 -19.61 -9.60 -9.43
N PRO A 203 -19.30 -8.32 -9.68
CA PRO A 203 -19.58 -7.24 -8.75
C PRO A 203 -21.08 -6.96 -8.60
N THR A 204 -21.94 -7.51 -9.47
CA THR A 204 -23.39 -7.33 -9.39
C THR A 204 -24.04 -8.29 -8.38
N ARG A 205 -23.31 -9.30 -7.90
CA ARG A 205 -23.81 -10.24 -6.90
C ARG A 205 -24.25 -9.49 -5.62
N PRO A 206 -25.41 -9.83 -5.05
CA PRO A 206 -25.79 -9.33 -3.74
C PRO A 206 -24.91 -9.94 -2.64
N GLY A 207 -24.79 -9.26 -1.51
CA GLY A 207 -24.02 -9.71 -0.35
C GLY A 207 -23.21 -8.56 0.27
N PRO A 208 -22.37 -8.86 1.27
CA PRO A 208 -21.48 -7.87 1.85
C PRO A 208 -20.49 -7.33 0.80
N ARG A 209 -19.93 -6.16 1.08
CA ARG A 209 -19.01 -5.40 0.26
C ARG A 209 -17.66 -5.34 0.93
N HIS A 210 -16.62 -5.60 0.13
CA HIS A 210 -15.23 -5.35 0.46
C HIS A 210 -14.50 -5.12 -0.86
N ARG A 211 -14.65 -3.90 -1.37
CA ARG A 211 -14.30 -3.56 -2.75
C ARG A 211 -13.93 -2.10 -2.92
N LEU A 212 -13.14 -1.84 -3.97
CA LEU A 212 -12.85 -0.52 -4.49
C LEU A 212 -13.42 -0.43 -5.91
N THR A 213 -14.44 0.40 -6.09
CA THR A 213 -14.93 0.79 -7.41
C THR A 213 -14.09 1.97 -7.90
N MET A 214 -13.49 1.80 -9.07
CA MET A 214 -12.56 2.74 -9.65
C MET A 214 -13.19 3.40 -10.86
N VAL A 215 -13.73 4.60 -10.68
CA VAL A 215 -14.23 5.40 -11.81
C VAL A 215 -13.22 6.49 -12.17
N GLU A 216 -13.44 7.18 -13.28
CA GLU A 216 -12.46 8.12 -13.86
C GLU A 216 -12.08 9.25 -12.89
N ASP A 217 -13.07 9.89 -12.27
CA ASP A 217 -12.91 11.10 -11.46
C ASP A 217 -12.95 10.85 -9.95
N HIS A 218 -13.25 9.63 -9.50
CA HIS A 218 -13.23 9.28 -8.07
C HIS A 218 -13.11 7.78 -7.84
N TYR A 219 -12.51 7.40 -6.71
CA TYR A 219 -12.53 6.02 -6.23
C TYR A 219 -13.46 5.90 -5.02
N PHE A 220 -14.21 4.79 -4.96
CA PHE A 220 -15.16 4.52 -3.89
C PHE A 220 -14.85 3.18 -3.22
N PHE A 221 -14.51 3.23 -1.93
CA PHE A 221 -14.24 2.05 -1.12
C PHE A 221 -15.45 1.70 -0.25
N GLU A 222 -15.88 0.44 -0.33
CA GLU A 222 -16.98 -0.12 0.46
C GLU A 222 -16.45 -1.29 1.30
N ASP A 223 -16.66 -1.23 2.62
CA ASP A 223 -16.42 -2.33 3.53
C ASP A 223 -17.56 -2.41 4.57
N ASP A 224 -18.51 -3.31 4.34
CA ASP A 224 -19.66 -3.54 5.23
C ASP A 224 -19.71 -4.99 5.75
N ARG A 225 -18.58 -5.71 5.70
CA ARG A 225 -18.47 -7.13 6.09
C ARG A 225 -19.00 -7.41 7.50
N ALA A 226 -19.02 -6.43 8.39
CA ALA A 226 -19.55 -6.54 9.75
C ALA A 226 -21.07 -6.29 9.89
N CYS A 227 -21.75 -5.74 8.89
CA CYS A 227 -23.19 -5.43 8.95
C CYS A 227 -24.12 -6.64 8.71
N GLY A 228 -23.56 -7.83 8.46
CA GLY A 228 -24.31 -9.05 8.13
C GLY A 228 -24.80 -9.91 9.30
N ASN A 229 -24.39 -9.64 10.55
CA ASN A 229 -24.78 -10.44 11.72
C ASN A 229 -25.31 -9.56 12.85
N ASN A 230 -26.60 -9.24 12.81
CA ASN A 230 -27.36 -8.99 14.03
C ASN A 230 -28.35 -10.15 14.20
N PRO A 231 -28.04 -11.17 15.03
CA PRO A 231 -29.02 -12.19 15.34
C PRO A 231 -30.11 -11.55 16.21
N THR A 232 -31.36 -11.58 15.74
CA THR A 232 -32.57 -11.43 16.56
C THR A 232 -32.66 -12.55 17.58
#